data_AF-A0A914DC54-F1
#
_entry.id   AF-A0A914DC54-F1
#
_cell.length_a   1.000
_cell.length_b   1.000
_cell.length_c   1.000
_cell.angle_alpha   90.00
_cell.angle_beta   90.00
_cell.angle_gamma   90.00
#
_symmetry.space_group_name_H-M   'P 1'
#
loop_
_entity.id
_entity.type
_entity.pdbx_description
1 polymer ?
#
loop_
_entity_poly.entity_id
_entity_poly.type
_entity_poly.pdbx_seq_one_letter_code
_entity_poly.pdbx_strand_id
1 'polypeptide(L)'
;TTERQCAIDECPGWEKGEWSQCSVTCDKGIRKRMVECRQNGGRVEPTLCPVDEKPTEKQSCYTDVSCKAVKAFDGTNLLNYDRYR
;
A
#
# COMPACT_ATOMS: atom_id res chain seq x y z
N THR A 1 5.60 27.58 24.02
CA THR A 1 5.89 26.14 24.05
C THR A 1 6.97 25.85 23.03
N THR A 2 8.00 25.13 23.45
CA THR A 2 9.32 25.02 22.83
C THR A 2 9.29 24.34 21.45
N GLU A 3 9.32 25.13 20.40
CA GLU A 3 9.65 24.70 19.04
C GLU A 3 11.15 24.92 18.84
N ARG A 4 11.99 24.04 19.41
CA ARG A 4 13.39 23.99 18.96
C ARG A 4 13.40 23.15 17.69
N GLN A 5 13.08 23.84 16.61
CA GLN A 5 13.14 23.37 15.23
C GLN A 5 14.54 22.81 14.98
N CYS A 6 14.58 21.66 14.30
CA CYS A 6 15.78 21.00 13.79
C CYS A 6 16.52 22.02 12.89
N ALA A 7 17.37 22.85 13.47
CA ALA A 7 17.98 24.01 12.81
C ALA A 7 19.37 23.70 12.24
N ILE A 8 19.84 22.46 12.39
CA ILE A 8 21.19 22.03 11.99
C ILE A 8 21.13 20.83 11.02
N ASP A 9 20.05 20.04 11.04
CA ASP A 9 19.82 18.83 10.23
C ASP A 9 18.42 18.86 9.61
N GLU A 10 18.21 18.15 8.49
CA GLU A 10 16.84 17.96 7.95
C GLU A 10 15.94 17.36 9.03
N CYS A 11 14.71 17.86 9.17
CA CYS A 11 13.78 17.32 10.15
C CYS A 11 13.32 15.90 9.76
N PRO A 12 13.08 15.00 10.72
CA PRO A 12 12.54 13.67 10.44
C PRO A 12 11.20 13.76 9.70
N GLY A 13 11.09 13.09 8.56
CA GLY A 13 9.91 13.07 7.71
C GLY A 13 9.47 11.66 7.34
N TRP A 14 8.18 11.49 7.08
CA TRP A 14 7.67 10.22 6.57
C TRP A 14 7.95 10.06 5.08
N GLU A 15 8.65 9.00 4.74
CA GLU A 15 8.81 8.55 3.36
C GLU A 15 7.91 7.34 3.09
N LYS A 16 7.31 7.34 1.89
CA LYS A 16 6.42 6.27 1.42
C LYS A 16 7.01 5.62 0.18
N GLY A 17 7.07 4.29 0.19
CA GLY A 17 7.42 3.51 -0.98
C GLY A 17 6.23 3.33 -1.93
N GLU A 18 6.51 2.66 -3.04
CA GLU A 18 5.48 2.24 -3.99
C GLU A 18 4.52 1.21 -3.37
N TRP A 19 3.30 1.19 -3.90
CA TRP A 19 2.34 0.16 -3.53
C TRP A 19 2.70 -1.18 -4.16
N SER A 20 2.58 -2.25 -3.39
CA SER A 20 2.60 -3.61 -3.88
C SER A 20 1.48 -3.86 -4.88
N GLN A 21 1.58 -4.97 -5.60
CA GLN A 21 0.43 -5.54 -6.30
C GLN A 21 -0.71 -5.84 -5.31
N CYS A 22 -1.93 -5.95 -5.84
CA CYS A 22 -3.09 -6.32 -5.04
C CYS A 22 -2.90 -7.74 -4.49
N SER A 23 -3.29 -7.97 -3.23
CA SER A 23 -3.16 -9.30 -2.59
C SER A 23 -4.01 -10.39 -3.24
N VAL A 24 -4.89 -10.03 -4.16
CA VAL A 24 -5.80 -10.90 -4.89
C VAL A 24 -5.72 -10.55 -6.36
N THR A 25 -6.06 -11.53 -7.20
CA THR A 25 -6.22 -11.35 -8.64
C THR A 25 -7.69 -11.19 -9.04
N CYS A 26 -8.60 -11.15 -8.07
CA CYS A 26 -10.04 -11.07 -8.28
C CYS A 26 -10.75 -10.26 -7.18
N ASP A 27 -11.84 -9.59 -7.54
CA ASP A 27 -12.65 -8.70 -6.70
C ASP A 27 -11.78 -7.72 -5.87
N LYS A 28 -12.04 -7.63 -4.55
CA LYS A 28 -11.40 -6.71 -3.62
C LYS A 28 -10.26 -7.39 -2.86
N GLY A 29 -9.10 -6.74 -2.84
CA GLY A 29 -7.97 -7.12 -2.00
C GLY A 29 -7.37 -5.95 -1.25
N ILE A 30 -6.15 -6.16 -0.77
CA ILE A 30 -5.34 -5.16 -0.08
C ILE A 30 -4.00 -5.03 -0.80
N ARG A 31 -3.52 -3.80 -0.99
CA ARG A 31 -2.13 -3.51 -1.35
C ARG A 31 -1.43 -2.82 -0.20
N LYS A 32 -0.13 -3.05 -0.08
CA LYS A 32 0.70 -2.53 1.01
C LYS A 32 1.82 -1.68 0.44
N ARG A 33 2.32 -0.72 1.19
CA ARG A 33 3.55 0.00 0.86
C ARG A 33 4.41 0.12 2.10
N MET A 34 5.70 0.37 1.88
CA MET A 34 6.61 0.73 2.95
C MET A 34 6.36 2.17 3.40
N VAL A 35 6.38 2.42 4.70
CA VAL A 35 6.31 3.76 5.29
C VAL A 35 7.37 3.83 6.38
N GLU A 36 8.37 4.69 6.19
CA GLU A 36 9.51 4.82 7.10
C GLU A 36 9.68 6.27 7.54
N CYS A 37 10.03 6.47 8.80
CA CYS A 37 10.47 7.76 9.29
C CYS A 37 11.96 7.90 8.94
N ARG A 38 12.33 8.95 8.20
CA ARG A 38 13.70 9.18 7.75
C ARG A 38 14.21 10.56 8.10
N GLN A 39 15.51 10.66 8.35
CA GLN A 39 16.22 11.89 8.62
C GLN A 39 17.61 11.82 7.98
N ASN A 40 18.02 12.84 7.22
CA ASN A 40 19.32 12.88 6.53
C ASN A 40 19.58 11.61 5.67
N GLY A 41 18.55 11.08 5.01
CA GLY A 41 18.62 9.86 4.20
C GLY A 41 18.69 8.54 4.97
N GLY A 42 18.76 8.57 6.30
CA GLY A 42 18.75 7.40 7.17
C GLY A 42 17.37 7.11 7.76
N ARG A 43 17.05 5.84 8.01
CA ARG A 43 15.85 5.45 8.76
C ARG A 43 16.05 5.73 10.25
N VAL A 44 15.05 6.36 10.87
CA VAL A 44 15.03 6.67 12.30
C VAL A 44 13.76 6.13 12.97
N GLU A 45 13.64 6.32 14.28
CA GLU A 45 12.49 5.84 15.04
C GLU A 45 11.18 6.54 14.63
N PRO A 46 10.07 5.80 14.41
CA PRO A 46 8.77 6.32 14.02
C PRO A 46 8.24 7.48 14.86
N THR A 47 8.59 7.52 16.16
CA THR A 47 8.14 8.54 17.12
C THR A 47 8.76 9.91 16.88
N LEU A 48 9.82 10.00 16.07
CA LEU A 48 10.48 11.25 15.71
C LEU A 48 9.77 11.99 14.57
N CYS A 49 8.96 11.28 13.78
CA CYS A 49 8.15 11.88 12.73
C CYS A 49 6.76 12.29 13.26
N PRO A 50 6.13 13.32 12.70
CA PRO A 50 4.79 13.75 13.10
C PRO A 50 3.76 12.62 12.91
N VAL A 51 3.11 12.18 13.99
CA VAL A 51 2.17 11.04 13.94
C VAL A 51 0.99 11.33 13.00
N ASP A 52 0.51 12.57 12.99
CA ASP A 52 -0.62 13.02 12.18
C ASP A 52 -0.31 13.02 10.66
N GLU A 53 0.97 13.03 10.30
CA GLU A 53 1.41 12.97 8.91
C GLU A 53 1.71 11.55 8.43
N LYS A 54 1.62 10.54 9.31
CA LYS A 54 1.98 9.15 8.96
C LYS A 54 1.10 8.64 7.80
N PRO A 55 1.69 8.34 6.63
CA PRO A 55 0.95 7.79 5.51
C PRO A 55 0.39 6.40 5.82
N THR A 56 -0.73 6.04 5.20
CA THR A 56 -1.31 4.70 5.35
C THR A 56 -0.40 3.64 4.72
N GLU A 57 -0.16 2.54 5.44
CA GLU A 57 0.66 1.40 4.97
C GLU A 57 -0.15 0.37 4.17
N LYS A 58 -1.48 0.37 4.32
CA LYS A 58 -2.39 -0.60 3.70
C LYS A 58 -3.58 0.12 3.10
N GLN A 59 -4.00 -0.26 1.90
CA GLN A 59 -5.24 0.24 1.33
C GLN A 59 -5.96 -0.83 0.50
N SER A 60 -7.26 -0.63 0.31
CA SER A 60 -8.05 -1.49 -0.59
C SER A 60 -7.59 -1.33 -2.04
N CYS A 61 -7.64 -2.43 -2.77
CA CYS A 61 -7.48 -2.47 -4.22
C CYS A 61 -8.61 -3.32 -4.82
N TYR A 62 -8.93 -3.03 -6.07
CA TYR A 62 -10.01 -3.67 -6.80
C TYR A 62 -9.46 -4.14 -8.14
N THR A 63 -9.90 -5.30 -8.57
CA THR A 63 -9.56 -5.90 -9.86
C THR A 63 -10.83 -6.06 -10.69
N ASP A 64 -10.69 -6.05 -12.01
CA ASP A 64 -11.82 -6.19 -12.93
C ASP A 64 -12.28 -7.65 -13.13
N VAL A 65 -11.69 -8.59 -12.38
CA VAL A 65 -11.98 -10.03 -12.47
C VAL A 65 -12.79 -10.46 -11.27
N SER A 66 -13.94 -11.11 -11.48
CA SER A 66 -14.71 -11.66 -10.35
C SER A 66 -14.09 -12.95 -9.80
N CYS A 67 -14.02 -13.12 -8.49
CA CYS A 67 -13.54 -14.37 -7.90
C CYS A 67 -14.47 -15.54 -8.20
N LYS A 68 -15.74 -15.27 -8.51
CA LYS A 68 -16.66 -16.31 -9.01
C LYS A 68 -16.23 -16.82 -10.37
N ALA A 69 -15.75 -15.93 -11.25
CA ALA A 69 -15.19 -16.32 -12.54
C ALA A 69 -13.89 -17.11 -12.35
N VAL A 70 -12.95 -16.65 -11.52
CA VAL A 70 -11.69 -17.38 -11.24
C VAL A 70 -11.94 -18.80 -10.72
N LYS A 71 -12.89 -18.98 -9.79
CA LYS A 71 -13.26 -20.32 -9.28
C LYS A 71 -13.83 -21.25 -10.34
N ALA A 72 -14.44 -20.71 -11.40
CA ALA A 72 -14.94 -21.50 -12.52
C ALA A 72 -13.82 -21.95 -13.48
N PHE A 73 -12.63 -21.34 -13.40
CA PHE A 73 -11.47 -21.62 -14.27
C PHE A 73 -10.39 -22.49 -13.59
N ASP A 74 -10.69 -23.18 -12.48
CA ASP A 74 -9.74 -24.06 -11.75
C ASP A 74 -9.41 -25.37 -12.53
N GLY A 75 -8.96 -25.22 -13.77
CA GLY A 75 -8.14 -26.19 -14.49
C GLY A 75 -8.84 -27.26 -15.33
N THR A 76 -10.17 -27.25 -15.52
CA THR A 76 -10.83 -28.37 -16.26
C THR A 76 -11.85 -28.02 -17.35
N ASN A 77 -12.13 -26.75 -17.67
CA ASN A 77 -12.92 -26.49 -18.89
C ASN A 77 -12.80 -25.07 -19.45
N LEU A 78 -12.30 -24.97 -20.69
CA LEU A 78 -12.37 -23.80 -21.55
C LEU A 78 -13.77 -23.70 -22.17
N LEU A 79 -14.80 -23.40 -21.38
CA LEU A 79 -16.14 -23.11 -21.94
C LEU A 79 -16.66 -21.74 -21.51
N ASN A 80 -16.42 -20.81 -22.43
CA ASN A 80 -17.23 -19.63 -22.76
C ASN A 80 -17.15 -18.42 -21.83
N TYR A 81 -16.15 -17.59 -22.12
CA TYR A 81 -16.03 -16.17 -21.71
C TYR A 81 -17.15 -15.27 -22.31
N ASP A 82 -17.96 -15.79 -23.25
CA ASP A 82 -18.93 -15.00 -24.03
C ASP A 82 -20.32 -14.79 -23.39
N ARG A 83 -20.52 -15.03 -22.09
CA ARG A 83 -21.89 -14.92 -21.48
C ARG A 83 -22.06 -13.92 -20.33
N TYR A 84 -21.10 -13.05 -20.08
CA TYR A 84 -21.23 -12.02 -19.03
C TYR A 84 -21.02 -10.59 -19.54
N ARG A 85 -21.56 -10.31 -20.74
CA ARG A 85 -21.84 -8.94 -21.18
C ARG A 85 -23.29 -8.58 -20.88
#